data_AF-A0AAV4ANJ8-F1
#
_entry.id   AF-A0AAV4ANJ8-F1
#
_cell.length_a   1.000
_cell.length_b   1.000
_cell.length_c   1.000
_cell.angle_alpha   90.00
_cell.angle_beta   90.00
_cell.angle_gamma   90.00
#
_symmetry.space_group_name_H-M   'P 1'
#
loop_
_entity.id
_entity.type
_entity.pdbx_description
1 polymer ?
#
loop_
_entity_poly.entity_id
_entity_poly.type
_entity_poly.pdbx_seq_one_letter_code
_entity_poly.pdbx_strand_id
1 'polypeptide(L)'
;MPGKSTPLPFEKLSSTRWLVRGKVMNNILANWYELKAYFELSDDPKRYETRYKARLIKEMMQDHKNYLYFQFAVPIVQEFETVNSLFQHTNIDPTILDTELYTHYESLHGRLYHPDGTPKGVRWCRFWVQIYAGSSKVCNSTLGNQQIFRDVEDLKRRCKDVLEEALSQLKLRMPASRNTFQNLAKLSSTVILNQATRPKFYELPFLHVIPNQLLSKTEEQYRKIVFVNWTEQTAFLKHGLVLETEVLG
;
A
#
# COMPACT_ATOMS: atom_id res chain seq x y z
N MET A 1 9.57 -37.26 4.78
CA MET A 1 8.95 -36.78 6.04
C MET A 1 8.13 -35.55 5.70
N PRO A 2 6.81 -35.52 5.95
CA PRO A 2 6.01 -34.33 5.70
C PRO A 2 6.14 -33.35 6.88
N GLY A 3 6.55 -32.11 6.58
CA GLY A 3 6.67 -31.04 7.57
C GLY A 3 5.32 -30.68 8.17
N LYS A 4 5.24 -30.64 9.50
CA LYS A 4 4.05 -30.23 10.25
C LYS A 4 3.70 -28.78 9.90
N SER A 5 2.58 -28.58 9.21
CA SER A 5 1.92 -27.29 9.01
C SER A 5 1.18 -26.89 10.29
N THR A 6 1.92 -26.52 11.33
CA THR A 6 1.31 -25.93 12.52
C THR A 6 1.02 -24.45 12.23
N PRO A 7 -0.23 -23.97 12.39
CA PRO A 7 -0.54 -22.56 12.20
C PRO A 7 0.30 -21.72 13.17
N LEU A 8 0.96 -20.69 12.66
CA LEU A 8 1.73 -19.78 13.50
C LEU A 8 0.78 -19.08 14.49
N PRO A 9 1.15 -18.98 15.78
CA PRO A 9 0.32 -18.27 16.75
C PRO A 9 0.13 -16.83 16.32
N PHE A 10 -1.09 -16.31 16.50
CA PHE A 10 -1.38 -14.90 16.25
C PHE A 10 -0.54 -14.04 17.19
N GLU A 11 0.40 -13.28 16.62
CA GLU A 11 1.19 -12.32 17.38
C GLU A 11 0.27 -11.27 18.02
N LYS A 12 0.63 -10.87 19.24
CA LYS A 12 -0.09 -9.83 19.98
C LYS A 12 -0.01 -8.53 19.17
N LEU A 13 -1.17 -7.93 18.87
CA LEU A 13 -1.27 -6.72 18.07
C LEU A 13 -0.33 -5.62 18.62
N SER A 14 0.54 -5.06 17.76
CA SER A 14 1.33 -3.89 18.14
C SER A 14 0.41 -2.70 18.43
N SER A 15 0.91 -1.73 19.20
CA SER A 15 0.24 -0.44 19.42
C SER A 15 -0.02 0.33 18.11
N THR A 16 0.79 0.09 17.06
CA THR A 16 0.56 0.52 15.68
C THR A 16 -0.45 -0.40 14.96
N ARG A 17 -1.68 -0.45 15.50
CA ARG A 17 -2.82 -1.30 15.08
C ARG A 17 -3.16 -1.33 13.58
N TRP A 18 -2.65 -0.40 12.78
CA TRP A 18 -2.96 -0.28 11.36
C TRP A 18 -1.95 -1.00 10.46
N LEU A 19 -0.81 -1.46 11.00
CA LEU A 19 0.26 -2.15 10.25
C LEU A 19 0.24 -3.68 10.37
N VAL A 20 -0.68 -4.24 11.16
CA VAL A 20 -0.69 -5.67 11.49
C VAL A 20 -1.96 -6.35 10.99
N ARG A 21 -2.92 -5.59 10.44
CA ARG A 21 -4.22 -6.14 10.03
C ARG A 21 -4.10 -6.97 8.77
N GLY A 22 -3.31 -6.54 7.80
CA GLY A 22 -3.02 -7.29 6.59
C GLY A 22 -2.33 -8.60 6.90
N LYS A 23 -1.31 -8.59 7.79
CA LYS A 23 -0.66 -9.83 8.28
C LYS A 23 -1.67 -10.79 8.93
N VAL A 24 -2.54 -10.30 9.82
CA VAL A 24 -3.56 -11.13 10.48
C VAL A 24 -4.57 -11.68 9.48
N MET A 25 -5.09 -10.83 8.59
CA MET A 25 -6.05 -11.27 7.56
C MET A 25 -5.44 -12.30 6.61
N ASN A 26 -4.17 -12.12 6.23
CA ASN A 26 -3.44 -13.08 5.42
C ASN A 26 -3.25 -14.41 6.14
N ASN A 27 -2.90 -14.39 7.44
CA ASN A 27 -2.79 -15.61 8.24
C ASN A 27 -4.13 -16.35 8.37
N ILE A 28 -5.24 -15.63 8.55
CA ILE A 28 -6.58 -16.21 8.55
C ILE A 28 -6.87 -16.86 7.19
N LEU A 29 -6.61 -16.15 6.09
CA LEU A 29 -6.87 -16.65 4.74
C LEU A 29 -6.00 -17.87 4.39
N ALA A 30 -4.72 -17.86 4.77
CA ALA A 30 -3.77 -18.94 4.51
C ALA A 30 -4.09 -20.23 5.30
N ASN A 31 -4.71 -20.10 6.48
CA ASN A 31 -5.09 -21.23 7.34
C ASN A 31 -6.62 -21.43 7.37
N TRP A 32 -7.34 -20.98 6.33
CA TRP A 32 -8.81 -20.89 6.38
C TRP A 32 -9.47 -22.26 6.67
N TYR A 33 -9.01 -23.32 6.00
CA TYR A 33 -9.59 -24.66 6.14
C TYR A 33 -9.23 -25.30 7.47
N GLU A 34 -8.00 -25.11 7.96
CA GLU A 34 -7.53 -25.57 9.25
C GLU A 34 -8.30 -24.89 10.39
N LEU A 35 -8.50 -23.57 10.30
CA LEU A 35 -9.31 -22.82 11.26
C LEU A 35 -10.76 -23.28 11.23
N LYS A 36 -11.34 -23.47 10.05
CA LYS A 36 -12.69 -24.01 9.89
C LYS A 36 -12.84 -25.37 10.59
N ALA A 37 -11.93 -26.31 10.33
CA ALA A 37 -11.94 -27.64 10.95
C ALA A 37 -11.74 -27.56 12.48
N TYR A 38 -10.82 -26.71 12.94
CA TYR A 38 -10.59 -26.47 14.37
C TYR A 38 -11.87 -26.00 15.06
N PHE A 39 -12.54 -24.99 14.51
CA PHE A 39 -13.75 -24.43 15.10
C PHE A 39 -14.94 -25.39 14.99
N GLU A 40 -14.97 -26.28 13.99
CA GLU A 40 -15.96 -27.36 13.88
C GLU A 40 -15.81 -28.39 15.01
N LEU A 41 -14.58 -28.72 15.41
CA LEU A 41 -14.28 -29.68 16.48
C LEU A 41 -14.34 -29.07 17.88
N SER A 42 -14.17 -27.76 18.01
CA SER A 42 -14.06 -27.05 19.31
C SER A 42 -15.39 -26.82 20.05
N ASP A 43 -16.48 -27.50 19.67
CA ASP A 43 -17.80 -27.42 20.33
C ASP A 43 -17.79 -28.20 21.66
N ASP A 44 -16.90 -27.81 22.58
CA ASP A 44 -16.77 -28.39 23.92
C ASP A 44 -17.86 -27.81 24.86
N PRO A 45 -18.72 -28.64 25.47
CA PRO A 45 -19.83 -28.19 26.30
C PRO A 45 -19.42 -27.49 27.62
N LYS A 46 -18.13 -27.49 28.01
CA LYS A 46 -17.70 -27.05 29.35
C LYS A 46 -17.37 -25.55 29.51
N ARG A 47 -17.38 -24.73 28.45
CA ARG A 47 -17.01 -23.29 28.53
C ARG A 47 -17.97 -22.36 27.77
N TYR A 48 -18.98 -21.83 28.46
CA TYR A 48 -20.11 -21.10 27.86
C TYR A 48 -19.72 -19.83 27.05
N GLU A 49 -18.87 -18.94 27.57
CA GLU A 49 -18.47 -17.72 26.84
C GLU A 49 -17.54 -18.01 25.65
N THR A 50 -16.62 -18.96 25.82
CA THR A 50 -15.74 -19.41 24.73
C THR A 50 -16.56 -20.07 23.63
N ARG A 51 -17.67 -20.75 23.98
CA ARG A 51 -18.59 -21.38 23.03
C ARG A 51 -19.30 -20.38 22.13
N TYR A 52 -19.81 -19.26 22.66
CA TYR A 52 -20.50 -18.27 21.80
C TYR A 52 -19.55 -17.67 20.75
N LYS A 53 -18.35 -17.27 21.16
CA LYS A 53 -17.34 -16.71 20.24
C LYS A 53 -16.85 -17.76 19.23
N ALA A 54 -16.57 -18.98 19.68
CA ALA A 54 -16.16 -20.07 18.80
C ALA A 54 -17.25 -20.43 17.78
N ARG A 55 -18.52 -20.45 18.21
CA ARG A 55 -19.67 -20.68 17.34
C ARG A 55 -19.85 -19.57 16.33
N LEU A 56 -19.74 -18.30 16.74
CA LEU A 56 -19.81 -17.17 15.81
C LEU A 56 -18.70 -17.25 14.76
N ILE A 57 -17.46 -17.55 15.16
CA ILE A 57 -16.35 -17.70 14.24
C ILE A 57 -16.57 -18.89 13.30
N LYS A 58 -17.06 -20.03 13.83
CA LYS A 58 -17.45 -21.20 13.02
C LYS A 58 -18.46 -20.81 11.95
N GLU A 59 -19.54 -20.13 12.33
CA GLU A 59 -20.58 -19.65 11.42
C GLU A 59 -20.00 -18.69 10.36
N MET A 60 -19.10 -17.77 10.75
CA MET A 60 -18.41 -16.86 9.82
C MET A 60 -17.48 -17.60 8.84
N MET A 61 -16.76 -18.63 9.29
CA MET A 61 -15.83 -19.43 8.47
C MET A 61 -16.55 -20.39 7.52
N GLN A 62 -17.78 -20.77 7.87
CA GLN A 62 -18.67 -21.58 7.03
C GLN A 62 -19.32 -20.77 5.91
N ASP A 63 -19.47 -19.45 6.07
CA ASP A 63 -19.95 -18.58 5.01
C ASP A 63 -18.87 -18.35 3.93
N HIS A 64 -19.09 -18.93 2.76
CA HIS A 64 -18.17 -18.78 1.62
C HIS A 64 -17.99 -17.31 1.21
N LYS A 65 -19.00 -16.45 1.42
CA LYS A 65 -18.91 -15.03 1.05
C LYS A 65 -17.80 -14.33 1.82
N ASN A 66 -17.59 -14.71 3.08
CA ASN A 66 -16.51 -14.17 3.90
C ASN A 66 -15.15 -14.61 3.37
N TYR A 67 -14.99 -15.87 2.96
CA TYR A 67 -13.76 -16.35 2.33
C TYR A 67 -13.40 -15.53 1.09
N LEU A 68 -14.35 -15.34 0.18
CA LEU A 68 -14.16 -14.56 -1.05
C LEU A 68 -13.88 -13.09 -0.76
N TYR A 69 -14.56 -12.53 0.24
CA TYR A 69 -14.30 -11.17 0.70
C TYR A 69 -12.87 -11.01 1.24
N PHE A 70 -12.36 -11.99 2.01
CA PHE A 70 -10.97 -11.98 2.48
C PHE A 70 -9.96 -12.08 1.33
N GLN A 71 -10.21 -12.93 0.32
CA GLN A 71 -9.38 -13.00 -0.88
C GLN A 71 -9.27 -11.64 -1.59
N PHE A 72 -10.35 -10.87 -1.59
CA PHE A 72 -10.36 -9.51 -2.11
C PHE A 72 -9.67 -8.50 -1.18
N ALA A 73 -10.00 -8.50 0.11
CA ALA A 73 -9.60 -7.44 1.02
C ALA A 73 -8.13 -7.52 1.44
N VAL A 74 -7.56 -8.73 1.58
CA VAL A 74 -6.16 -8.94 1.98
C VAL A 74 -5.17 -8.14 1.14
N PRO A 75 -5.14 -8.27 -0.21
CA PRO A 75 -4.17 -7.52 -1.01
C PRO A 75 -4.35 -6.01 -0.90
N ILE A 76 -5.60 -5.51 -0.83
CA ILE A 76 -5.86 -4.07 -0.67
C ILE A 76 -5.27 -3.57 0.65
N VAL A 77 -5.53 -4.25 1.77
CA VAL A 77 -5.01 -3.85 3.07
C VAL A 77 -3.48 -3.90 3.11
N GLN A 78 -2.87 -4.92 2.50
CA GLN A 78 -1.41 -5.04 2.44
C GLN A 78 -0.75 -3.93 1.60
N GLU A 79 -1.38 -3.48 0.52
CA GLU A 79 -0.92 -2.32 -0.26
C GLU A 79 -0.86 -1.06 0.61
N PHE A 80 -1.90 -0.80 1.42
CA PHE A 80 -1.91 0.31 2.38
C PHE A 80 -0.85 0.16 3.48
N GLU A 81 -0.65 -1.04 4.01
CA GLU A 81 0.39 -1.30 5.02
C GLU A 81 1.79 -1.03 4.45
N THR A 82 2.02 -1.38 3.19
CA THR A 82 3.29 -1.11 2.48
C THR A 82 3.56 0.38 2.39
N VAL A 83 2.59 1.16 1.90
CA VAL A 83 2.72 2.63 1.81
C VAL A 83 2.89 3.25 3.20
N ASN A 84 2.10 2.83 4.19
CA ASN A 84 2.21 3.35 5.56
C ASN A 84 3.57 3.04 6.20
N SER A 85 4.18 1.89 5.89
CA SER A 85 5.52 1.55 6.36
C SER A 85 6.54 2.55 5.87
N LEU A 86 6.44 3.00 4.60
CA LEU A 86 7.33 4.02 4.03
C LEU A 86 7.28 5.32 4.85
N PHE A 87 6.09 5.77 5.23
CA PHE A 87 5.93 6.98 6.04
C PHE A 87 6.50 6.88 7.47
N GLN A 88 6.92 5.70 7.93
CA GLN A 88 7.51 5.50 9.26
C GLN A 88 9.03 5.49 9.25
N HIS A 89 9.67 5.42 8.09
CA HIS A 89 11.12 5.51 8.02
C HIS A 89 11.59 6.94 8.28
N THR A 90 12.67 7.08 9.04
CA THR A 90 13.18 8.37 9.51
C THR A 90 13.87 9.21 8.44
N ASN A 91 14.45 8.56 7.42
CA ASN A 91 15.31 9.20 6.42
C ASN A 91 14.85 8.92 4.97
N ILE A 92 13.55 8.79 4.71
CA ILE A 92 13.07 8.63 3.33
C ILE A 92 12.93 9.98 2.63
N ASP A 93 13.39 10.03 1.38
CA ASP A 93 13.20 11.16 0.48
C ASP A 93 11.68 11.43 0.29
N PRO A 94 11.18 12.64 0.61
CA PRO A 94 9.78 13.01 0.43
C PRO A 94 9.23 12.78 -0.99
N THR A 95 10.10 12.79 -2.00
CA THR A 95 9.73 12.57 -3.41
C THR A 95 9.40 11.12 -3.70
N ILE A 96 10.05 10.18 -3.00
CA ILE A 96 9.72 8.76 -3.02
C ILE A 96 8.36 8.56 -2.35
N LEU A 97 8.12 9.19 -1.19
CA LEU A 97 6.83 9.10 -0.51
C LEU A 97 5.66 9.61 -1.38
N ASP A 98 5.84 10.74 -2.06
CA ASP A 98 4.85 11.27 -3.00
C ASP A 98 4.59 10.31 -4.17
N THR A 99 5.67 9.74 -4.72
CA THR A 99 5.59 8.82 -5.87
C THR A 99 4.84 7.54 -5.50
N GLU A 100 5.16 6.94 -4.35
CA GLU A 100 4.53 5.72 -3.87
C GLU A 100 3.06 5.94 -3.49
N LEU A 101 2.75 7.05 -2.80
CA LEU A 101 1.38 7.42 -2.48
C LEU A 101 0.53 7.62 -3.75
N TYR A 102 1.08 8.32 -4.75
CA TYR A 102 0.38 8.54 -6.01
C TYR A 102 0.24 7.28 -6.85
N THR A 103 1.27 6.45 -6.88
CA THR A 103 1.21 5.15 -7.59
C THR A 103 0.12 4.27 -6.99
N HIS A 104 0.00 4.26 -5.66
CA HIS A 104 -1.09 3.56 -4.98
C HIS A 104 -2.48 4.16 -5.32
N TYR A 105 -2.58 5.49 -5.35
CA TYR A 105 -3.80 6.19 -5.79
C TYR A 105 -4.20 5.80 -7.22
N GLU A 106 -3.28 5.87 -8.19
CA GLU A 106 -3.52 5.51 -9.59
C GLU A 106 -3.89 4.03 -9.75
N SER A 107 -3.26 3.14 -8.97
CA SER A 107 -3.60 1.72 -8.91
C SER A 107 -5.06 1.49 -8.47
N LEU A 108 -5.53 2.13 -7.40
CA LEU A 108 -6.92 2.02 -6.96
C LEU A 108 -7.89 2.71 -7.92
N HIS A 109 -7.53 3.89 -8.41
CA HIS A 109 -8.31 4.62 -9.40
C HIS A 109 -8.50 3.78 -10.67
N GLY A 110 -7.43 3.18 -11.18
CA GLY A 110 -7.46 2.28 -12.33
C GLY A 110 -8.28 1.00 -12.11
N ARG A 111 -8.59 0.59 -10.87
CA ARG A 111 -9.53 -0.51 -10.59
C ARG A 111 -10.99 -0.07 -10.73
N LEU A 112 -11.28 1.19 -10.42
CA LEU A 112 -12.63 1.75 -10.40
C LEU A 112 -13.02 2.51 -11.67
N TYR A 113 -12.06 3.04 -12.42
CA TYR A 113 -12.31 3.93 -13.56
C TYR A 113 -11.54 3.47 -14.80
N HIS A 114 -12.10 3.78 -15.97
CA HIS A 114 -11.43 3.68 -17.26
C HIS A 114 -10.44 4.86 -17.44
N PRO A 115 -9.49 4.78 -18.39
CA PRO A 115 -8.55 5.88 -18.65
C PRO A 115 -9.21 7.20 -19.07
N ASP A 116 -10.44 7.14 -19.58
CA ASP A 116 -11.26 8.31 -19.93
C ASP A 116 -11.99 8.92 -18.71
N GLY A 117 -11.79 8.38 -17.51
CA GLY A 117 -12.41 8.83 -16.27
C GLY A 117 -13.82 8.28 -16.04
N THR A 118 -14.36 7.47 -16.95
CA THR A 118 -15.68 6.87 -16.75
C THR A 118 -15.64 5.73 -15.72
N PRO A 119 -16.63 5.61 -14.83
CA PRO A 119 -16.65 4.56 -13.81
C PRO A 119 -16.83 3.18 -14.46
N LYS A 120 -16.00 2.23 -14.03
CA LYS A 120 -16.13 0.83 -14.41
C LYS A 120 -17.39 0.25 -13.80
N GLY A 121 -18.18 -0.41 -14.64
CA GLY A 121 -19.29 -1.23 -14.16
C GLY A 121 -18.80 -2.35 -13.23
N VAL A 122 -19.68 -2.80 -12.33
CA VAL A 122 -19.42 -3.86 -11.34
C VAL A 122 -18.89 -5.16 -11.97
N ARG A 123 -19.24 -5.40 -13.25
CA ARG A 123 -18.78 -6.56 -14.05
C ARG A 123 -17.33 -6.49 -14.51
N TRP A 124 -16.69 -5.33 -14.52
CA TRP A 124 -15.35 -5.12 -15.10
C TRP A 124 -14.19 -5.43 -14.15
N CYS A 125 -14.47 -5.65 -12.88
CA CYS A 125 -13.43 -5.99 -11.92
C CYS A 125 -12.89 -7.41 -12.23
N ARG A 126 -11.84 -7.46 -13.05
CA ARG A 126 -11.15 -8.69 -13.52
C ARG A 126 -10.71 -9.60 -12.37
N PHE A 127 -10.44 -9.02 -11.20
CA PHE A 127 -10.14 -9.72 -9.96
C PHE A 127 -11.19 -10.78 -9.59
N TRP A 128 -12.46 -10.55 -9.95
CA TRP A 128 -13.56 -11.46 -9.66
C TRP A 128 -13.53 -12.78 -10.43
N VAL A 129 -12.91 -12.84 -11.61
CA VAL A 129 -12.89 -14.05 -12.45
C VAL A 129 -12.13 -15.18 -11.75
N GLN A 130 -11.05 -14.86 -11.03
CA GLN A 130 -10.29 -15.85 -10.25
C GLN A 130 -11.06 -16.31 -9.00
N ILE A 131 -11.69 -15.39 -8.28
CA ILE A 131 -12.56 -15.65 -7.12
C ILE A 131 -13.70 -16.60 -7.53
N TYR A 132 -14.33 -16.38 -8.69
CA TYR A 132 -15.45 -17.19 -9.17
C TYR A 132 -15.03 -18.55 -9.72
N ALA A 133 -13.91 -18.61 -10.44
CA ALA A 133 -13.37 -19.87 -10.96
C ALA A 133 -13.01 -20.85 -9.82
N GLY A 134 -12.53 -20.34 -8.68
CA GLY A 134 -12.34 -21.13 -7.46
C GLY A 134 -13.65 -21.56 -6.79
N SER A 135 -14.69 -20.71 -6.84
CA SER A 135 -15.97 -20.90 -6.14
C SER A 135 -16.99 -21.76 -6.89
N SER A 136 -16.91 -21.85 -8.22
CA SER A 136 -17.79 -22.70 -9.03
C SER A 136 -17.73 -24.17 -8.61
N LYS A 137 -16.59 -24.63 -8.07
CA LYS A 137 -16.46 -25.98 -7.51
C LYS A 137 -17.20 -26.16 -6.18
N VAL A 138 -17.45 -25.08 -5.43
CA VAL A 138 -18.04 -25.10 -4.07
C VAL A 138 -19.54 -24.79 -4.08
N CYS A 139 -20.01 -23.94 -5.00
CA CYS A 139 -21.42 -23.51 -5.06
C CYS A 139 -22.36 -24.52 -5.75
N ASN A 140 -21.85 -25.52 -6.45
CA ASN A 140 -22.66 -26.46 -7.23
C ASN A 140 -23.52 -27.43 -6.40
N SER A 141 -23.38 -27.48 -5.07
CA SER A 141 -23.97 -28.56 -4.27
C SER A 141 -25.30 -28.27 -3.58
N THR A 142 -25.79 -27.02 -3.43
CA THR A 142 -26.90 -26.81 -2.46
C THR A 142 -27.82 -25.59 -2.59
N LEU A 143 -27.60 -24.64 -3.51
CA LEU A 143 -28.40 -23.41 -3.60
C LEU A 143 -28.99 -23.20 -5.00
N GLY A 144 -30.24 -22.75 -5.09
CA GLY A 144 -30.87 -22.40 -6.37
C GLY A 144 -30.13 -21.24 -7.06
N ASN A 145 -29.97 -21.33 -8.38
CA ASN A 145 -29.20 -20.40 -9.22
C ASN A 145 -29.47 -18.91 -8.95
N GLN A 146 -30.70 -18.54 -8.56
CA GLN A 146 -31.07 -17.15 -8.25
C GLN A 146 -30.46 -16.61 -6.95
N GLN A 147 -30.33 -17.44 -5.90
CA GLN A 147 -29.79 -16.99 -4.61
C GLN A 147 -28.28 -16.75 -4.72
N ILE A 148 -27.57 -17.65 -5.39
CA ILE A 148 -26.14 -17.53 -5.69
C ILE A 148 -25.87 -16.22 -6.45
N PHE A 149 -26.70 -15.91 -7.46
CA PHE A 149 -26.56 -14.67 -8.22
C PHE A 149 -26.70 -13.42 -7.34
N ARG A 150 -27.70 -13.40 -6.44
CA ARG A 150 -27.90 -12.26 -5.51
C ARG A 150 -26.74 -12.10 -4.54
N ASP A 151 -26.30 -13.19 -3.92
CA ASP A 151 -25.17 -13.21 -2.98
C ASP A 151 -23.88 -12.67 -3.62
N VAL A 152 -23.72 -12.95 -4.90
CA VAL A 152 -22.56 -12.52 -5.68
C VAL A 152 -22.62 -11.04 -6.02
N GLU A 153 -23.78 -10.55 -6.48
CA GLU A 153 -23.95 -9.11 -6.74
C GLU A 153 -23.79 -8.29 -5.45
N ASP A 154 -24.28 -8.81 -4.31
CA ASP A 154 -24.07 -8.19 -3.00
C ASP A 154 -22.58 -8.14 -2.61
N LEU A 155 -21.86 -9.25 -2.78
CA LEU A 155 -20.41 -9.29 -2.52
C LEU A 155 -19.65 -8.29 -3.40
N LYS A 156 -20.00 -8.22 -4.69
CA LYS A 156 -19.37 -7.29 -5.62
C LYS A 156 -19.59 -5.84 -5.21
N ARG A 157 -20.81 -5.50 -4.78
CA ARG A 157 -21.14 -4.17 -4.25
C ARG A 157 -20.27 -3.84 -3.04
N ARG A 158 -20.23 -4.72 -2.03
CA ARG A 158 -19.43 -4.50 -0.82
C ARG A 158 -17.96 -4.22 -1.12
N CYS A 159 -17.36 -4.98 -2.03
CA CYS A 159 -15.96 -4.75 -2.39
C CYS A 159 -15.75 -3.49 -3.22
N LYS A 160 -16.72 -3.12 -4.06
CA LYS A 160 -16.70 -1.82 -4.74
C LYS A 160 -16.74 -0.68 -3.71
N ASP A 161 -17.63 -0.75 -2.72
CA ASP A 161 -17.74 0.25 -1.66
C ASP A 161 -16.41 0.41 -0.89
N VAL A 162 -15.72 -0.70 -0.63
CA VAL A 162 -14.38 -0.68 -0.01
C VAL A 162 -13.35 0.04 -0.88
N LEU A 163 -13.33 -0.21 -2.19
CA LEU A 163 -12.40 0.50 -3.09
C LEU A 163 -12.73 1.99 -3.17
N GLU A 164 -14.01 2.35 -3.23
CA GLU A 164 -14.45 3.75 -3.29
C GLU A 164 -14.05 4.50 -2.01
N GLU A 165 -14.27 3.89 -0.85
CA GLU A 165 -13.85 4.45 0.44
C GLU A 165 -12.32 4.53 0.53
N ALA A 166 -11.60 3.48 0.15
CA ALA A 166 -10.14 3.47 0.14
C ALA A 166 -9.57 4.59 -0.75
N LEU A 167 -10.12 4.77 -1.95
CA LEU A 167 -9.73 5.83 -2.87
C LEU A 167 -10.05 7.22 -2.31
N SER A 168 -11.22 7.40 -1.68
CA SER A 168 -11.62 8.64 -1.01
C SER A 168 -10.62 9.02 0.10
N GLN A 169 -10.26 8.03 0.94
CA GLN A 169 -9.27 8.22 2.01
C GLN A 169 -7.88 8.57 1.47
N LEU A 170 -7.45 8.00 0.34
CA LEU A 170 -6.19 8.41 -0.30
C LEU A 170 -6.26 9.84 -0.81
N LYS A 171 -7.34 10.24 -1.49
CA LYS A 171 -7.52 11.62 -1.99
C LYS A 171 -7.36 12.66 -0.88
N LEU A 172 -7.92 12.40 0.30
CA LEU A 172 -7.80 13.27 1.47
C LEU A 172 -6.35 13.44 1.97
N ARG A 173 -5.47 12.47 1.68
CA ARG A 173 -4.08 12.44 2.14
C ARG A 173 -3.08 12.89 1.07
N MET A 174 -3.55 13.18 -0.15
CA MET A 174 -2.69 13.69 -1.22
C MET A 174 -2.22 15.12 -0.88
N PRO A 175 -0.92 15.43 -1.01
CA PRO A 175 -0.41 16.77 -0.73
C PRO A 175 -0.88 17.77 -1.78
N ALA A 176 -1.45 18.90 -1.36
CA ALA A 176 -1.87 19.98 -2.25
C ALA A 176 -0.68 20.60 -3.03
N SER A 177 0.51 20.59 -2.43
CA SER A 177 1.74 21.16 -2.97
C SER A 177 2.62 20.14 -3.71
N ARG A 178 2.03 19.08 -4.27
CA ARG A 178 2.75 18.03 -5.00
C ARG A 178 3.70 18.56 -6.07
N ASN A 179 3.23 19.48 -6.91
CA ASN A 179 4.05 20.10 -7.95
C ASN A 179 5.27 20.82 -7.36
N THR A 180 5.14 21.42 -6.18
CA THR A 180 6.25 22.05 -5.47
C THR A 180 7.27 21.00 -5.03
N PHE A 181 6.84 19.88 -4.43
CA PHE A 181 7.74 18.80 -4.02
C PHE A 181 8.48 18.19 -5.20
N GLN A 182 7.80 17.90 -6.30
CA GLN A 182 8.42 17.37 -7.52
C GLN A 182 9.41 18.36 -8.14
N ASN A 183 9.11 19.64 -8.06
CA ASN A 183 10.02 20.68 -8.53
C ASN A 183 11.25 20.83 -7.63
N LEU A 184 11.08 20.74 -6.30
CA LEU A 184 12.19 20.74 -5.35
C LEU A 184 13.05 19.47 -5.46
N ALA A 185 12.47 18.33 -5.87
CA ALA A 185 13.20 17.09 -6.16
C ALA A 185 14.35 17.32 -7.15
N LYS A 186 14.17 18.23 -8.11
CA LYS A 186 15.18 18.60 -9.12
C LYS A 186 16.43 19.23 -8.50
N LEU A 187 16.35 19.63 -7.23
CA LEU A 187 17.42 20.26 -6.47
C LEU A 187 18.20 19.29 -5.58
N SER A 188 17.82 18.01 -5.56
CA SER A 188 18.58 17.01 -4.82
C SER A 188 20.01 16.96 -5.34
N SER A 189 20.96 16.67 -4.45
CA SER A 189 22.37 16.56 -4.81
C SER A 189 22.61 15.47 -5.86
N THR A 190 21.86 14.38 -5.79
CA THR A 190 21.91 13.27 -6.75
C THR A 190 21.49 13.68 -8.16
N VAL A 191 20.56 14.64 -8.29
CA VAL A 191 20.10 15.17 -9.58
C VAL A 191 21.00 16.31 -10.06
N ILE A 192 21.30 17.31 -9.22
CA ILE A 192 22.08 18.49 -9.62
C ILE A 192 23.51 18.12 -10.03
N LEU A 193 24.13 17.16 -9.34
CA LEU A 193 25.54 16.81 -9.59
C LEU A 193 25.71 15.82 -10.75
N ASN A 194 24.62 15.19 -11.22
CA ASN A 194 24.65 14.26 -12.34
C ASN A 194 24.47 14.98 -13.67
N GLN A 195 25.51 14.97 -14.52
CA GLN A 195 25.51 15.70 -15.79
C GLN A 195 24.40 15.29 -16.77
N ALA A 196 23.89 14.06 -16.69
CA ALA A 196 22.87 13.55 -17.61
C ALA A 196 21.44 13.93 -17.19
N THR A 197 21.16 13.95 -15.88
CA THR A 197 19.80 14.16 -15.34
C THR A 197 19.58 15.57 -14.83
N ARG A 198 20.65 16.36 -14.71
CA ARG A 198 20.61 17.72 -14.22
C ARG A 198 19.72 18.63 -15.08
N PRO A 199 18.77 19.38 -14.48
CA PRO A 199 17.94 20.33 -15.20
C PRO A 199 18.76 21.52 -15.72
N LYS A 200 18.29 22.16 -16.80
CA LYS A 200 18.89 23.41 -17.25
C LYS A 200 18.56 24.53 -16.26
N PHE A 201 19.37 25.58 -16.24
CA PHE A 201 19.20 26.67 -15.28
C PHE A 201 17.80 27.30 -15.34
N TYR A 202 17.25 27.50 -16.54
CA TYR A 202 15.91 28.06 -16.74
C TYR A 202 14.77 27.13 -16.32
N GLU A 203 15.05 25.87 -15.99
CA GLU A 203 14.07 24.85 -15.56
C GLU A 203 13.99 24.73 -14.03
N LEU A 204 14.82 25.50 -13.30
CA LEU A 204 14.86 25.51 -11.85
C LEU A 204 13.63 26.21 -11.26
N PRO A 205 13.07 25.70 -10.15
CA PRO A 205 11.77 26.15 -9.66
C PRO A 205 11.79 27.50 -8.92
N PHE A 206 12.96 28.00 -8.54
CA PHE A 206 13.12 29.19 -7.70
C PHE A 206 13.65 30.41 -8.44
N LEU A 207 13.70 30.40 -9.77
CA LEU A 207 14.21 31.53 -10.56
C LEU A 207 13.50 32.84 -10.23
N HIS A 208 12.20 32.77 -9.92
CA HIS A 208 11.38 33.90 -9.51
C HIS A 208 11.78 34.53 -8.16
N VAL A 209 12.54 33.80 -7.33
CA VAL A 209 13.03 34.26 -6.02
C VAL A 209 14.40 34.95 -6.14
N ILE A 210 15.14 34.68 -7.22
CA ILE A 210 16.49 35.23 -7.42
C ILE A 210 16.35 36.69 -7.89
N PRO A 211 16.98 37.66 -7.18
CA PRO A 211 17.01 39.05 -7.65
C PRO A 211 17.65 39.15 -9.03
N ASN A 212 17.06 39.94 -9.94
CA ASN A 212 17.55 40.09 -11.32
C ASN A 212 19.05 40.42 -11.41
N GLN A 213 19.57 41.20 -10.47
CA GLN A 213 20.98 41.60 -10.40
C GLN A 213 21.94 40.42 -10.13
N LEU A 214 21.44 39.35 -9.49
CA LEU A 214 22.22 38.17 -9.13
C LEU A 214 22.03 37.02 -10.12
N LEU A 215 21.08 37.11 -11.05
CA LEU A 215 20.68 36.01 -11.93
C LEU A 215 21.87 35.45 -12.73
N SER A 216 22.63 36.31 -13.41
CA SER A 216 23.80 35.90 -14.20
C SER A 216 24.90 35.27 -13.35
N LYS A 217 25.11 35.78 -12.12
CA LYS A 217 26.09 35.22 -11.18
C LYS A 217 25.66 33.84 -10.70
N THR A 218 24.38 33.68 -10.39
CA THR A 218 23.81 32.40 -9.94
C THR A 218 23.82 31.36 -11.05
N GLU A 219 23.57 31.75 -12.30
CA GLU A 219 23.67 30.83 -13.44
C GLU A 219 25.10 30.32 -13.62
N GLU A 220 26.09 31.21 -13.53
CA GLU A 220 27.50 30.85 -13.65
C GLU A 220 27.94 29.93 -12.50
N GLN A 221 27.50 30.20 -11.27
CA GLN A 221 27.72 29.33 -10.12
C GLN A 221 27.07 27.97 -10.31
N TYR A 222 25.84 27.94 -10.82
CA TYR A 222 25.16 26.70 -11.15
C TYR A 222 26.02 25.91 -12.15
N ARG A 223 26.41 26.47 -13.30
CA ARG A 223 27.24 25.75 -14.29
C ARG A 223 28.49 25.11 -13.67
N LYS A 224 29.15 25.81 -12.75
CA LYS A 224 30.37 25.36 -12.08
C LYS A 224 30.18 24.33 -10.97
N ILE A 225 28.96 24.14 -10.47
CA ILE A 225 28.66 23.33 -9.27
C ILE A 225 29.16 21.87 -9.33
N VAL A 226 29.25 21.29 -10.52
CA VAL A 226 29.69 19.89 -10.75
C VAL A 226 31.21 19.76 -10.64
N PHE A 227 31.94 20.86 -10.87
CA PHE A 227 33.40 20.89 -10.78
C PHE A 227 33.91 21.28 -9.39
N VAL A 228 33.00 21.58 -8.45
CA VAL A 228 33.36 21.91 -7.07
C VAL A 228 33.77 20.64 -6.35
N ASN A 229 34.95 20.66 -5.73
CA ASN A 229 35.36 19.61 -4.80
C ASN A 229 34.66 19.80 -3.45
N TRP A 230 33.53 19.12 -3.26
CA TRP A 230 32.67 19.29 -2.08
C TRP A 230 33.32 18.83 -0.77
N THR A 231 34.29 17.90 -0.80
CA THR A 231 34.96 17.40 0.40
C THR A 231 35.91 18.42 1.02
N GLU A 232 36.40 19.38 0.23
CA GLU A 232 37.33 20.43 0.67
C GLU A 232 36.61 21.72 1.11
N GLN A 233 35.28 21.77 0.97
CA GLN A 233 34.51 22.95 1.33
C GLN A 233 34.35 23.07 2.86
N THR A 234 34.55 24.28 3.38
CA THR A 234 34.54 24.59 4.83
C THR A 234 33.26 24.19 5.56
N ALA A 235 32.13 24.19 4.86
CA ALA A 235 30.84 23.74 5.40
C ALA A 235 30.83 22.24 5.77
N PHE A 236 31.59 21.41 5.04
CA PHE A 236 31.68 19.97 5.27
C PHE A 236 32.84 19.59 6.20
N LEU A 237 33.86 20.46 6.30
CA LEU A 237 34.97 20.31 7.25
C LEU A 237 34.55 20.55 8.71
N LYS A 238 33.57 21.43 8.98
CA LYS A 238 33.13 21.76 10.35
C LYS A 238 32.10 20.80 10.93
N HIS A 239 31.44 19.97 10.13
CA HIS A 239 30.33 19.13 10.59
C HIS A 239 30.52 17.63 10.42
N GLY A 240 31.67 17.17 9.89
CA GLY A 240 32.00 15.74 9.81
C GLY A 240 30.96 14.97 9.00
N LEU A 241 31.22 14.73 7.72
CA LEU A 241 30.44 13.74 6.98
C LEU A 241 30.48 12.42 7.78
N VAL A 242 29.34 12.01 8.33
CA VAL A 242 29.18 10.64 8.81
C VAL A 242 29.28 9.77 7.57
N LEU A 243 30.46 9.17 7.38
CA LEU A 243 30.68 8.18 6.34
C LEU A 243 29.72 7.02 6.62
N GLU A 244 28.74 6.79 5.75
CA GLU A 244 27.85 5.62 5.75
C GLU A 244 28.63 4.32 5.46
N THR A 245 29.61 3.99 6.31
CA THR A 245 30.42 2.76 6.21
C THR A 245 30.30 1.87 7.45
N GLU A 246 29.43 2.19 8.41
CA GLU A 246 29.12 1.32 9.55
C GLU A 246 27.64 0.89 9.54
N VAL A 247 27.19 0.27 8.45
CA VAL A 247 25.98 -0.58 8.46
C VAL A 247 26.24 -1.87 7.67
N LEU A 248 27.37 -2.52 7.94
CA LEU A 248 27.57 -3.95 7.65
C LEU A 248 28.48 -4.52 8.74
N GLY A 249 27.85 -4.88 9.85
CA GLY A 249 28.40 -5.66 10.97
C GLY A 249 27.26 -6.42 11.63
#